data_AF-A0A7S2HEV9-F1
#
_entry.id   AF-A0A7S2HEV9-F1
#
_cell.length_a   1.000
_cell.length_b   1.000
_cell.length_c   1.000
_cell.angle_alpha   90.00
_cell.angle_beta   90.00
_cell.angle_gamma   90.00
#
_symmetry.space_group_name_H-M   'P 1'
#
loop_
_entity.id
_entity.type
_entity.pdbx_description
1 polymer ?
#
loop_
_entity_poly.entity_id
_entity_poly.type
_entity_poly.pdbx_seq_one_letter_code
_entity_poly.pdbx_strand_id
1 'polypeptide(L)'
;EPSTVAYRQVPHTENGDYEDDIAAFEGMGESPPAKLTWLQALIENAAFQMTIGAVIAVNAAVIGFETDHPHYWMWPMLEDTFLFVFICELSLRLWAYGAVGFFNLDNPDMQWNYFDFCIVTLGTIDRACSAAFGKNHQAGQAKLAGMLMRSFRLMRVLRIFRIFRVLKQLYLLASGFIDAVASSLWVTMLCALVLYICAIMLTRLVGRPLIDDPLANLKEHYFGSIESSMLTLFQLMAYPNMERFEPIYTDNPSMTIFLVLFIVFGAFTVVSILTGVITESMHEKSSHRQEEKRIELEKGRSVFVRRARKMLQAMDPAGDGYLDKSSFDACATDLLALCREQYIEIRRRDLDAMLDLVDYQSTGRIEIEELLYGLVQLTADVRPMSIMELRRIVVKGLYGTNRQIASLEARTALMDQRICELL
;
A
#
# COMPACT_ATOMS: atom_id res chain seq x y z
N GLU A 1 37.95 22.46 13.30
CA GLU A 1 37.63 22.57 11.86
C GLU A 1 36.22 22.06 11.65
N PRO A 2 35.26 22.88 11.20
CA PRO A 2 33.91 22.39 10.93
C PRO A 2 33.87 21.78 9.52
N SER A 3 33.42 20.53 9.49
CA SER A 3 33.25 19.66 8.33
C SER A 3 32.28 20.27 7.30
N THR A 4 32.80 20.51 6.10
CA THR A 4 32.08 20.87 4.89
C THR A 4 31.17 19.72 4.45
N VAL A 5 29.85 19.93 4.52
CA VAL A 5 28.86 19.08 3.89
C VAL A 5 28.94 19.32 2.38
N ALA A 6 29.55 18.37 1.66
CA ALA A 6 29.58 18.37 0.21
C ALA A 6 28.16 18.14 -0.33
N TYR A 7 27.60 19.15 -0.99
CA TYR A 7 26.45 18.97 -1.85
C TYR A 7 26.84 17.99 -2.97
N ARG A 8 26.33 16.76 -2.88
CA ARG A 8 26.44 15.76 -3.93
C ARG A 8 25.66 16.28 -5.13
N GLN A 9 26.37 16.69 -6.19
CA GLN A 9 25.77 17.05 -7.47
C GLN A 9 24.89 15.88 -7.94
N VAL A 10 23.61 16.20 -8.18
CA VAL A 10 22.69 15.34 -8.90
C VAL A 10 23.29 15.13 -10.30
N PRO A 11 23.41 13.88 -10.80
CA PRO A 11 23.93 13.66 -12.14
C PRO A 11 22.99 14.31 -13.15
N HIS A 12 23.54 15.13 -14.04
CA HIS A 12 22.87 15.57 -15.26
C HIS A 12 22.61 14.32 -16.13
N THR A 13 21.48 13.66 -15.92
CA THR A 13 20.91 12.73 -16.90
C THR A 13 20.33 13.55 -18.05
N GLU A 14 20.62 13.12 -19.27
CA GLU A 14 20.25 13.75 -20.54
C GLU A 14 18.78 14.18 -20.54
N ASN A 15 18.51 15.44 -20.94
CA ASN A 15 17.18 16.06 -20.96
C ASN A 15 16.16 15.38 -21.91
N GLY A 16 16.52 14.27 -22.58
CA GLY A 16 15.69 13.59 -23.57
C GLY A 16 14.65 12.63 -22.97
N ASP A 17 15.02 11.83 -21.98
CA ASP A 17 14.13 10.76 -21.46
C ASP A 17 12.92 11.29 -20.69
N TYR A 18 13.02 12.49 -20.11
CA TYR A 18 11.90 13.11 -19.39
C TYR A 18 10.90 13.79 -20.32
N GLU A 19 11.30 14.27 -21.50
CA GLU A 19 10.37 14.94 -22.42
C GLU A 19 9.41 13.95 -23.07
N ASP A 20 9.88 12.75 -23.43
CA ASP A 20 9.04 11.68 -24.01
C ASP A 20 8.05 11.10 -22.99
N ASP A 21 8.48 10.86 -21.75
CA ASP A 21 7.60 10.40 -20.66
C ASP A 21 6.48 11.41 -20.35
N ILE A 22 6.80 12.70 -20.45
CA ILE A 22 5.84 13.77 -20.20
C ILE A 22 4.91 13.99 -21.41
N ALA A 23 5.40 13.82 -22.64
CA ALA A 23 4.56 13.86 -23.84
C ALA A 23 3.56 12.69 -23.87
N ALA A 24 3.96 11.51 -23.39
CA ALA A 24 3.07 10.37 -23.19
C ALA A 24 1.97 10.66 -22.15
N PHE A 25 2.29 11.40 -21.09
CA PHE A 25 1.31 11.84 -20.08
C PHE A 25 0.37 12.93 -20.60
N GLU A 26 0.84 13.85 -21.46
CA GLU A 26 0.00 14.86 -22.12
C GLU A 26 -0.99 14.28 -23.14
N GLY A 27 -0.68 13.10 -23.71
CA GLY A 27 -1.58 12.33 -24.58
C GLY A 27 -2.72 11.62 -23.84
N MET A 28 -2.65 11.50 -22.51
CA MET A 28 -3.70 10.91 -21.65
C MET A 28 -4.72 11.95 -21.17
N GLY A 29 -5.14 12.86 -22.06
CA GLY A 29 -6.35 13.62 -21.84
C GLY A 29 -7.53 12.65 -21.82
N GLU A 30 -7.88 12.16 -20.62
CA GLU A 30 -9.03 11.28 -20.41
C GLU A 30 -10.26 11.89 -21.10
N SER A 31 -10.85 11.11 -22.01
CA SER A 31 -12.17 11.40 -22.56
C SER A 31 -13.13 11.69 -21.41
N PRO A 32 -14.02 12.70 -21.52
CA PRO A 32 -14.96 13.03 -20.46
C PRO A 32 -15.71 11.76 -20.05
N PRO A 33 -15.87 11.48 -18.74
CA PRO A 33 -16.45 10.23 -18.27
C PRO A 33 -17.81 10.06 -18.93
N ALA A 34 -17.99 8.95 -19.65
CA ALA A 34 -19.26 8.60 -20.27
C ALA A 34 -20.34 8.68 -19.19
N LYS A 35 -21.44 9.40 -19.47
CA LYS A 35 -22.54 9.57 -18.51
C LYS A 35 -22.99 8.19 -18.03
N LEU A 36 -22.71 7.88 -16.76
CA LEU A 36 -23.09 6.62 -16.15
C LEU A 36 -24.60 6.41 -16.32
N THR A 37 -24.98 5.22 -16.75
CA THR A 37 -26.40 4.85 -16.77
C THR A 37 -26.92 4.84 -15.33
N TRP A 38 -28.21 5.14 -15.12
CA TRP A 38 -28.82 5.19 -13.78
C TRP A 38 -28.58 3.91 -12.95
N LEU A 39 -28.39 2.78 -13.64
CA LEU A 39 -28.09 1.47 -13.07
C LEU A 39 -26.67 1.39 -12.50
N GLN A 40 -25.69 1.98 -13.19
CA GLN A 40 -24.31 2.07 -12.70
C GLN A 40 -24.24 3.01 -11.49
N ALA A 41 -24.93 4.15 -11.54
CA ALA A 41 -25.02 5.08 -10.40
C ALA A 41 -25.65 4.43 -9.15
N LEU A 42 -26.59 3.50 -9.31
CA LEU A 42 -27.17 2.74 -8.20
C LEU A 42 -26.17 1.76 -7.58
N ILE A 43 -25.37 1.06 -8.40
CA ILE A 43 -24.38 0.07 -7.94
C ILE A 43 -23.18 0.75 -7.27
N GLU A 44 -22.78 1.91 -7.77
CA GLU A 44 -21.67 2.70 -7.24
C GLU A 44 -22.05 3.46 -5.97
N ASN A 45 -23.34 3.52 -5.64
CA ASN A 45 -23.79 4.12 -4.39
C ASN A 45 -23.19 3.40 -3.18
N ALA A 46 -22.49 4.15 -2.32
CA ALA A 46 -21.90 3.66 -1.09
C ALA A 46 -22.90 2.91 -0.19
N ALA A 47 -24.16 3.35 -0.14
CA ALA A 47 -25.20 2.67 0.64
C ALA A 47 -25.52 1.27 0.09
N PHE A 48 -25.55 1.11 -1.23
CA PHE A 48 -25.76 -0.19 -1.87
C PHE A 48 -24.58 -1.12 -1.61
N GLN A 49 -23.35 -0.63 -1.79
CA GLN A 49 -22.14 -1.40 -1.53
C GLN A 49 -22.03 -1.83 -0.05
N MET A 50 -22.36 -0.93 0.88
CA MET A 50 -22.36 -1.23 2.31
C MET A 50 -23.44 -2.26 2.68
N THR A 51 -24.61 -2.21 2.03
CA THR A 51 -25.68 -3.19 2.23
C THR A 51 -25.23 -4.58 1.79
N ILE A 52 -24.67 -4.71 0.58
CA ILE A 52 -24.13 -5.99 0.10
C ILE A 52 -22.98 -6.47 0.98
N GLY A 53 -22.10 -5.57 1.42
CA GLY A 53 -21.02 -5.91 2.36
C GLY A 53 -21.55 -6.44 3.70
N ALA A 54 -22.60 -5.84 4.24
CA ALA A 54 -23.26 -6.32 5.45
C ALA A 54 -23.87 -7.72 5.23
N VAL A 55 -24.51 -7.98 4.10
CA VAL A 55 -25.06 -9.30 3.76
C VAL A 55 -23.95 -10.36 3.70
N ILE A 56 -22.78 -10.04 3.12
CA ILE A 56 -21.61 -10.94 3.08
C ILE A 56 -21.11 -11.24 4.50
N ALA A 57 -20.99 -10.22 5.35
CA ALA A 57 -20.53 -10.39 6.73
C ALA A 57 -21.50 -11.25 7.56
N VAL A 58 -22.81 -11.01 7.43
CA VAL A 58 -23.84 -11.82 8.08
C VAL A 58 -23.81 -13.26 7.55
N ASN A 59 -23.63 -13.46 6.24
CA ASN A 59 -23.49 -14.80 5.68
C ASN A 59 -22.28 -15.56 6.26
N ALA A 60 -21.13 -14.88 6.42
CA ALA A 60 -19.95 -15.47 7.05
C ALA A 60 -20.21 -15.86 8.51
N ALA A 61 -20.88 -15.01 9.29
CA ALA A 61 -21.27 -15.32 10.66
C ALA A 61 -22.22 -16.53 10.74
N VAL A 62 -23.20 -16.61 9.84
CA VAL A 62 -24.13 -17.74 9.74
C VAL A 62 -23.39 -19.05 9.44
N ILE A 63 -22.38 -19.04 8.55
CA ILE A 63 -21.53 -20.22 8.28
C ILE A 63 -20.80 -20.67 9.55
N GLY A 64 -20.31 -19.73 10.37
CA GLY A 64 -19.71 -20.03 11.67
C GLY A 64 -20.68 -20.75 12.61
N PHE A 65 -21.89 -20.20 12.79
CA PHE A 65 -22.92 -20.80 13.65
C PHE A 65 -23.44 -22.14 13.11
N GLU A 66 -23.56 -22.30 11.80
CA GLU A 66 -23.92 -23.57 11.16
C GLU A 66 -22.87 -24.65 11.46
N THR A 67 -21.58 -24.27 11.50
CA THR A 67 -20.48 -25.20 11.77
C THR A 67 -20.56 -25.79 13.18
N ASP A 68 -20.89 -24.97 14.19
CA ASP A 68 -21.03 -25.42 15.57
C ASP A 68 -22.37 -26.14 15.83
N HIS A 69 -23.42 -25.79 15.09
CA HIS A 69 -24.76 -26.33 15.28
C HIS A 69 -25.42 -26.79 13.97
N PRO A 70 -24.93 -27.86 13.33
CA PRO A 70 -25.36 -28.25 11.98
C PRO A 70 -26.80 -28.79 11.89
N HIS A 71 -27.45 -29.07 13.03
CA HIS A 71 -28.74 -29.75 13.07
C HIS A 71 -29.96 -28.84 12.92
N TYR A 72 -29.80 -27.52 12.96
CA TYR A 72 -30.95 -26.62 12.84
C TYR A 72 -31.52 -26.60 11.41
N TRP A 73 -32.84 -26.67 11.32
CA TRP A 73 -33.59 -26.71 10.06
C TRP A 73 -33.57 -25.40 9.26
N MET A 74 -33.17 -24.28 9.90
CA MET A 74 -33.16 -22.95 9.30
C MET A 74 -31.97 -22.71 8.35
N TRP A 75 -30.89 -23.48 8.48
CA TRP A 75 -29.66 -23.24 7.70
C TRP A 75 -29.87 -23.32 6.20
N PRO A 76 -30.53 -24.36 5.64
CA PRO A 76 -30.76 -24.44 4.20
C PRO A 76 -31.61 -23.27 3.66
N MET A 77 -32.57 -22.77 4.45
CA MET A 77 -33.42 -21.64 4.06
C MET A 77 -32.62 -20.33 4.01
N LEU A 78 -31.79 -20.09 5.03
CA LEU A 78 -30.89 -18.94 5.06
C LEU A 78 -29.87 -19.02 3.91
N GLU A 79 -29.32 -20.21 3.67
CA GLU A 79 -28.37 -20.47 2.59
C GLU A 79 -28.95 -20.12 1.21
N ASP A 80 -30.17 -20.61 0.92
CA ASP A 80 -30.90 -20.33 -0.31
C ASP A 80 -31.21 -18.82 -0.43
N THR A 81 -31.54 -18.15 0.68
CA THR A 81 -31.82 -16.71 0.72
C THR A 81 -30.58 -15.89 0.37
N PHE A 82 -29.43 -16.20 0.98
CA PHE A 82 -28.18 -15.53 0.66
C PHE A 82 -27.78 -15.77 -0.79
N LEU A 83 -27.83 -17.02 -1.26
CA LEU A 83 -27.52 -17.36 -2.65
C LEU A 83 -28.39 -16.58 -3.63
N PHE A 84 -29.70 -16.45 -3.36
CA PHE A 84 -30.61 -15.66 -4.16
C PHE A 84 -30.22 -14.18 -4.23
N VAL A 85 -29.94 -13.56 -3.08
CA VAL A 85 -29.47 -12.17 -3.03
C VAL A 85 -28.21 -11.97 -3.87
N PHE A 86 -27.25 -12.89 -3.79
CA PHE A 86 -26.01 -12.82 -4.55
C PHE A 86 -26.20 -13.05 -6.06
N ILE A 87 -27.14 -13.90 -6.48
CA ILE A 87 -27.51 -14.05 -7.88
C ILE A 87 -28.11 -12.74 -8.42
N CYS A 88 -29.05 -12.14 -7.66
CA CYS A 88 -29.68 -10.88 -8.04
C CYS A 88 -28.65 -9.75 -8.16
N GLU A 89 -27.78 -9.63 -7.17
CA GLU A 89 -26.68 -8.66 -7.16
C GLU A 89 -25.77 -8.84 -8.37
N LEU A 90 -25.25 -10.06 -8.61
CA LEU A 90 -24.36 -10.35 -9.73
C LEU A 90 -25.03 -10.07 -11.08
N SER A 91 -26.31 -10.42 -11.22
CA SER A 91 -27.09 -10.16 -12.43
C SER A 91 -27.26 -8.66 -12.68
N LEU A 92 -27.51 -7.88 -11.62
CA LEU A 92 -27.63 -6.43 -11.69
C LEU A 92 -26.29 -5.79 -12.14
N ARG A 93 -25.15 -6.25 -11.59
CA ARG A 93 -23.82 -5.78 -12.03
C ARG A 93 -23.52 -6.16 -13.48
N LEU A 94 -23.82 -7.39 -13.90
CA LEU A 94 -23.65 -7.83 -15.28
C LEU A 94 -24.51 -7.00 -16.26
N TRP A 95 -25.72 -6.62 -15.87
CA TRP A 95 -26.59 -5.75 -16.66
C TRP A 95 -26.08 -4.31 -16.73
N ALA A 96 -25.58 -3.75 -15.63
CA ALA A 96 -25.11 -2.36 -15.58
C ALA A 96 -23.79 -2.13 -16.34
N TYR A 97 -22.84 -3.06 -16.21
CA TYR A 97 -21.51 -2.93 -16.85
C TYR A 97 -21.45 -3.65 -18.21
N GLY A 98 -22.42 -4.51 -18.52
CA GLY A 98 -22.38 -5.40 -19.68
C GLY A 98 -21.35 -6.53 -19.51
N ALA A 99 -21.50 -7.64 -20.23
CA ALA A 99 -20.57 -8.77 -20.13
C ALA A 99 -19.13 -8.38 -20.55
N VAL A 100 -19.00 -7.49 -21.52
CA VAL A 100 -17.69 -7.00 -22.00
C VAL A 100 -17.03 -6.06 -20.99
N GLY A 101 -17.78 -5.16 -20.35
CA GLY A 101 -17.24 -4.28 -19.32
C GLY A 101 -16.96 -4.99 -18.00
N PHE A 102 -17.81 -5.94 -17.60
CA PHE A 102 -17.66 -6.69 -16.35
C PHE A 102 -16.40 -7.57 -16.30
N PHE A 103 -15.99 -8.11 -17.45
CA PHE A 103 -14.80 -8.96 -17.60
C PHE A 103 -13.61 -8.25 -18.28
N ASN A 104 -13.67 -6.93 -18.46
CA ASN A 104 -12.56 -6.21 -19.08
C ASN A 104 -11.32 -6.18 -18.16
N LEU A 105 -10.13 -6.33 -18.74
CA LEU A 105 -8.85 -6.30 -18.02
C LEU A 105 -8.53 -4.95 -17.40
N ASP A 106 -9.06 -3.87 -17.97
CA ASP A 106 -8.79 -2.51 -17.50
C ASP A 106 -9.56 -2.15 -16.21
N ASN A 107 -10.49 -3.01 -15.76
CA ASN A 107 -11.25 -2.75 -14.55
C ASN A 107 -10.46 -3.22 -13.31
N PRO A 108 -10.16 -2.33 -12.34
CA PRO A 108 -9.40 -2.68 -11.13
C PRO A 108 -10.13 -3.72 -10.25
N ASP A 109 -11.44 -3.86 -10.44
CA ASP A 109 -12.29 -4.81 -9.73
C ASP A 109 -12.44 -6.17 -10.44
N MET A 110 -11.78 -6.38 -11.59
CA MET A 110 -11.95 -7.58 -12.41
C MET A 110 -11.72 -8.88 -11.62
N GLN A 111 -10.64 -8.96 -10.84
CA GLN A 111 -10.30 -10.18 -10.08
C GLN A 111 -11.42 -10.56 -9.11
N TRP A 112 -12.01 -9.57 -8.45
CA TRP A 112 -13.13 -9.76 -7.52
C TRP A 112 -14.43 -10.11 -8.24
N ASN A 113 -14.65 -9.55 -9.43
CA ASN A 113 -15.80 -9.85 -10.26
C ASN A 113 -15.76 -11.29 -10.79
N TYR A 114 -14.60 -11.78 -11.25
CA TYR A 114 -14.39 -13.19 -11.61
C TYR A 114 -14.59 -14.11 -10.42
N PHE A 115 -14.05 -13.73 -9.26
CA PHE A 115 -14.16 -14.50 -8.04
C PHE A 115 -15.62 -14.68 -7.61
N ASP A 116 -16.39 -13.60 -7.56
CA ASP A 116 -17.80 -13.65 -7.21
C ASP A 116 -18.62 -14.42 -8.25
N PHE A 117 -18.35 -14.21 -9.54
CA PHE A 117 -18.98 -14.98 -10.61
C PHE A 117 -18.76 -16.48 -10.44
N CYS A 118 -17.51 -16.90 -10.18
CA CYS A 118 -17.17 -18.29 -9.93
C CYS A 118 -17.92 -18.86 -8.73
N ILE A 119 -17.93 -18.16 -7.58
CA ILE A 119 -18.61 -18.66 -6.37
C ILE A 119 -20.13 -18.71 -6.56
N VAL A 120 -20.75 -17.69 -7.18
CA VAL A 120 -22.20 -17.69 -7.43
C VAL A 120 -22.57 -18.84 -8.35
N THR A 121 -21.79 -19.06 -9.42
CA THR A 121 -21.99 -20.17 -10.37
C THR A 121 -21.81 -21.53 -9.72
N LEU A 122 -20.80 -21.68 -8.86
CA LEU A 122 -20.57 -22.90 -8.09
C LEU A 122 -21.75 -23.21 -7.14
N GLY A 123 -22.27 -22.18 -6.48
CA GLY A 123 -23.42 -22.29 -5.58
C GLY A 123 -24.72 -22.63 -6.29
N THR A 124 -24.97 -22.04 -7.47
CA THR A 124 -26.14 -22.38 -8.29
C THR A 124 -26.03 -23.79 -8.86
N ILE A 125 -24.85 -24.23 -9.31
CA ILE A 125 -24.62 -25.61 -9.77
C ILE A 125 -24.85 -26.59 -8.62
N ASP A 126 -24.31 -26.33 -7.43
CA ASP A 126 -24.53 -27.19 -6.25
C ASP A 126 -26.02 -27.32 -5.91
N ARG A 127 -26.76 -26.20 -5.95
CA ARG A 127 -28.20 -26.20 -5.69
C ARG A 127 -29.00 -26.94 -6.76
N ALA A 128 -28.62 -26.80 -8.03
CA ALA A 128 -29.24 -27.49 -9.16
C ALA A 128 -28.96 -29.00 -9.11
N CYS A 129 -27.73 -29.41 -8.85
CA CYS A 129 -27.34 -30.81 -8.64
C CYS A 129 -28.09 -31.43 -7.47
N SER A 130 -28.17 -30.74 -6.33
CA SER A 130 -28.91 -31.21 -5.15
C SER A 130 -30.40 -31.44 -5.44
N ALA A 131 -31.01 -30.57 -6.26
CA ALA A 131 -32.41 -30.72 -6.67
C ALA A 131 -32.62 -31.87 -7.70
N ALA A 132 -31.68 -32.06 -8.63
CA ALA A 132 -31.76 -33.07 -9.67
C ALA A 132 -31.47 -34.50 -9.15
N PHE A 133 -30.47 -34.65 -8.29
CA PHE A 133 -30.02 -35.96 -7.76
C PHE A 133 -30.72 -36.36 -6.45
N GLY A 134 -31.38 -35.43 -5.76
CA GLY A 134 -32.05 -35.69 -4.47
C GLY A 134 -33.35 -36.49 -4.54
N LYS A 135 -33.91 -36.77 -5.73
CA LYS A 135 -35.20 -37.48 -5.89
C LYS A 135 -35.12 -38.89 -6.51
N ASN A 136 -34.02 -39.27 -7.16
CA ASN A 136 -33.90 -40.54 -7.89
C ASN A 136 -32.77 -41.42 -7.35
N HIS A 137 -33.04 -42.21 -6.30
CA HIS A 137 -32.09 -43.18 -5.79
C HIS A 137 -32.21 -44.52 -6.54
N GLN A 138 -31.32 -44.75 -7.51
CA GLN A 138 -31.00 -46.09 -8.02
C GLN A 138 -29.57 -46.47 -7.59
N ALA A 139 -29.46 -47.64 -6.93
CA ALA A 139 -28.44 -47.97 -5.93
C ALA A 139 -26.97 -48.14 -6.41
N GLY A 140 -26.66 -47.95 -7.70
CA GLY A 140 -25.32 -48.20 -8.26
C GLY A 140 -24.41 -46.96 -8.41
N GLN A 141 -24.97 -45.81 -8.82
CA GLN A 141 -24.23 -44.54 -8.99
C GLN A 141 -24.14 -43.72 -7.68
N ALA A 142 -24.76 -44.19 -6.61
CA ALA A 142 -24.94 -43.48 -5.34
C ALA A 142 -23.63 -43.23 -4.56
N LYS A 143 -22.58 -44.04 -4.76
CA LYS A 143 -21.28 -43.83 -4.07
C LYS A 143 -20.51 -42.63 -4.64
N LEU A 144 -20.44 -42.53 -5.97
CA LEU A 144 -19.75 -41.45 -6.66
C LEU A 144 -20.57 -40.15 -6.59
N ALA A 145 -21.90 -40.24 -6.76
CA ALA A 145 -22.81 -39.13 -6.49
C ALA A 145 -22.74 -38.68 -5.02
N GLY A 146 -22.68 -39.59 -4.05
CA GLY A 146 -22.55 -39.26 -2.62
C GLY A 146 -21.20 -38.62 -2.24
N MET A 147 -20.11 -39.05 -2.88
CA MET A 147 -18.79 -38.43 -2.70
C MET A 147 -18.74 -37.05 -3.34
N LEU A 148 -19.25 -36.90 -4.58
CA LEU A 148 -19.36 -35.61 -5.26
C LEU A 148 -20.25 -34.64 -4.48
N MET A 149 -21.41 -35.08 -3.99
CA MET A 149 -22.30 -34.27 -3.14
C MET A 149 -21.62 -33.84 -1.82
N ARG A 150 -20.71 -34.66 -1.27
CA ARG A 150 -19.87 -34.27 -0.13
C ARG A 150 -18.85 -33.20 -0.50
N SER A 151 -18.20 -33.35 -1.65
CA SER A 151 -17.23 -32.36 -2.16
C SER A 151 -17.90 -31.03 -2.52
N PHE A 152 -19.08 -31.06 -3.15
CA PHE A 152 -19.84 -29.84 -3.47
C PHE A 152 -20.34 -29.13 -2.20
N ARG A 153 -20.67 -29.87 -1.13
CA ARG A 153 -20.98 -29.30 0.19
C ARG A 153 -19.78 -28.56 0.79
N LEU A 154 -18.56 -29.04 0.61
CA LEU A 154 -17.34 -28.34 1.06
C LEU A 154 -17.09 -27.06 0.25
N MET A 155 -17.45 -27.05 -1.04
CA MET A 155 -17.34 -25.85 -1.88
C MET A 155 -18.25 -24.71 -1.42
N ARG A 156 -19.27 -24.99 -0.59
CA ARG A 156 -20.08 -23.96 0.06
C ARG A 156 -19.26 -23.09 1.00
N VAL A 157 -18.28 -23.66 1.70
CA VAL A 157 -17.38 -22.92 2.59
C VAL A 157 -16.57 -21.89 1.80
N LEU A 158 -16.30 -22.15 0.50
CA LEU A 158 -15.57 -21.19 -0.35
C LEU A 158 -16.29 -19.84 -0.47
N ARG A 159 -17.60 -19.76 -0.20
CA ARG A 159 -18.32 -18.48 -0.17
C ARG A 159 -17.88 -17.55 0.96
N ILE A 160 -17.28 -18.08 2.04
CA ILE A 160 -16.73 -17.25 3.13
C ILE A 160 -15.66 -16.29 2.61
N PHE A 161 -14.93 -16.70 1.58
CA PHE A 161 -13.91 -15.87 0.96
C PHE A 161 -14.50 -14.65 0.24
N ARG A 162 -15.82 -14.54 0.04
CA ARG A 162 -16.42 -13.28 -0.42
C ARG A 162 -16.22 -12.14 0.56
N ILE A 163 -15.93 -12.44 1.84
CA ILE A 163 -15.55 -11.41 2.81
C ILE A 163 -14.33 -10.61 2.36
N PHE A 164 -13.42 -11.21 1.58
CA PHE A 164 -12.27 -10.52 1.01
C PHE A 164 -12.65 -9.36 0.09
N ARG A 165 -13.84 -9.38 -0.53
CA ARG A 165 -14.37 -8.27 -1.32
C ARG A 165 -14.72 -7.05 -0.46
N VAL A 166 -15.29 -7.28 0.73
CA VAL A 166 -15.55 -6.19 1.69
C VAL A 166 -14.24 -5.66 2.26
N LEU A 167 -13.29 -6.58 2.42
CA LEU A 167 -11.95 -6.31 2.91
C LEU A 167 -10.98 -5.86 1.80
N LYS A 168 -11.43 -5.31 0.66
CA LYS A 168 -10.53 -4.77 -0.38
C LYS A 168 -9.47 -3.81 0.17
N GLN A 169 -9.84 -3.00 1.16
CA GLN A 169 -8.91 -2.13 1.88
C GLN A 169 -7.88 -2.93 2.71
N LEU A 170 -8.30 -4.04 3.31
CA LEU A 170 -7.39 -4.99 3.94
C LEU A 170 -6.52 -5.71 2.91
N TYR A 171 -7.02 -6.00 1.69
CA TYR A 171 -6.20 -6.58 0.63
C TYR A 171 -5.04 -5.66 0.23
N LEU A 172 -5.26 -4.33 0.19
CA LEU A 172 -4.17 -3.37 -0.05
C LEU A 172 -3.12 -3.38 1.08
N LEU A 173 -3.54 -3.65 2.31
CA LEU A 173 -2.65 -3.83 3.46
C LEU A 173 -1.98 -5.22 3.44
N ALA A 174 -2.74 -6.24 3.04
CA ALA A 174 -2.33 -7.64 2.97
C ALA A 174 -1.41 -7.91 1.78
N SER A 175 -1.49 -7.16 0.68
CA SER A 175 -0.51 -7.22 -0.41
C SER A 175 0.84 -6.68 0.03
N GLY A 176 0.86 -5.71 0.97
CA GLY A 176 2.05 -5.33 1.73
C GLY A 176 2.62 -6.52 2.50
N PHE A 177 1.76 -7.23 3.23
CA PHE A 177 2.12 -8.39 4.03
C PHE A 177 2.57 -9.60 3.19
N ILE A 178 1.90 -9.92 2.09
CA ILE A 178 2.23 -11.04 1.20
C ILE A 178 3.63 -10.85 0.63
N ASP A 179 3.98 -9.64 0.22
CA ASP A 179 5.32 -9.36 -0.29
C ASP A 179 6.39 -9.47 0.82
N ALA A 180 6.06 -9.12 2.06
CA ALA A 180 6.94 -9.35 3.21
C ALA A 180 7.06 -10.85 3.60
N VAL A 181 6.00 -11.63 3.38
CA VAL A 181 6.06 -13.10 3.53
C VAL A 181 6.91 -13.70 2.41
N ALA A 182 6.79 -13.18 1.18
CA ALA A 182 7.58 -13.63 0.04
C ALA A 182 9.08 -13.34 0.25
N SER A 183 9.44 -12.18 0.80
CA SER A 183 10.84 -11.86 1.11
C SER A 183 11.42 -12.74 2.23
N SER A 184 10.61 -13.07 3.24
CA SER A 184 11.02 -13.97 4.33
C SER A 184 11.02 -15.46 3.96
N LEU A 185 10.51 -15.84 2.77
CA LEU A 185 10.47 -17.22 2.30
C LEU A 185 11.85 -17.88 2.29
N TRP A 186 12.89 -17.16 1.87
CA TRP A 186 14.26 -17.69 1.85
C TRP A 186 14.80 -18.00 3.25
N VAL A 187 14.52 -17.15 4.22
CA VAL A 187 14.89 -17.35 5.63
C VAL A 187 14.13 -18.55 6.20
N THR A 188 12.83 -18.66 5.93
CA THR A 188 12.03 -19.80 6.39
C THR A 188 12.50 -21.12 5.78
N MET A 189 12.89 -21.13 4.49
CA MET A 189 13.52 -22.29 3.85
C MET A 189 14.85 -22.68 4.49
N LEU A 190 15.73 -21.70 4.77
CA LEU A 190 16.99 -21.95 5.47
C LEU A 190 16.75 -22.55 6.87
N CYS A 191 15.76 -22.02 7.61
CA CYS A 191 15.37 -22.57 8.90
C CYS A 191 14.85 -24.01 8.77
N ALA A 192 13.99 -24.29 7.79
CA ALA A 192 13.47 -25.63 7.54
C ALA A 192 14.60 -26.63 7.22
N LEU A 193 15.62 -26.20 6.47
CA LEU A 193 16.81 -27.00 6.19
C LEU A 193 17.60 -27.32 7.46
N VAL A 194 17.82 -26.34 8.34
CA VAL A 194 18.50 -26.55 9.63
C VAL A 194 17.70 -27.52 10.50
N LEU A 195 16.38 -27.33 10.62
CA LEU A 195 15.49 -28.26 11.34
C LEU A 195 15.59 -29.68 10.78
N TYR A 196 15.62 -29.83 9.46
CA TYR A 196 15.74 -31.12 8.81
C TYR A 196 17.07 -31.81 9.12
N ILE A 197 18.20 -31.09 9.07
CA ILE A 197 19.53 -31.63 9.40
C ILE A 197 19.57 -32.07 10.87
N CYS A 198 19.12 -31.22 11.79
CA CYS A 198 19.02 -31.53 13.22
C CYS A 198 18.09 -32.73 13.48
N ALA A 199 16.97 -32.81 12.77
CA ALA A 199 16.03 -33.92 12.88
C ALA A 199 16.65 -35.25 12.43
N ILE A 200 17.40 -35.27 11.33
CA ILE A 200 18.15 -36.46 10.90
C ILE A 200 19.14 -36.90 11.99
N MET A 201 19.87 -35.94 12.57
CA MET A 201 20.83 -36.24 13.64
C MET A 201 20.14 -36.87 14.85
N LEU A 202 19.05 -36.26 15.36
CA LEU A 202 18.33 -36.79 16.52
C LEU A 202 17.65 -38.13 16.23
N THR A 203 17.08 -38.31 15.03
CA THR A 203 16.47 -39.58 14.64
C THR A 203 17.51 -40.70 14.65
N ARG A 204 18.73 -40.42 14.20
CA ARG A 204 19.82 -41.41 14.15
C ARG A 204 20.49 -41.65 15.51
N LEU A 205 20.63 -40.61 16.32
CA LEU A 205 21.38 -40.66 17.58
C LEU A 205 20.52 -41.01 18.80
N VAL A 206 19.26 -40.57 18.81
CA VAL A 206 18.35 -40.68 19.96
C VAL A 206 17.12 -41.53 19.61
N GLY A 207 16.56 -41.34 18.42
CA GLY A 207 15.31 -41.97 17.98
C GLY A 207 15.35 -43.49 17.79
N ARG A 208 16.55 -44.07 17.69
CA ARG A 208 16.75 -45.53 17.60
C ARG A 208 17.18 -46.05 18.97
N PRO A 209 16.26 -46.59 19.78
CA PRO A 209 16.60 -47.08 21.12
C PRO A 209 17.54 -48.30 21.05
N LEU A 210 18.41 -48.43 22.05
CA LEU A 210 19.14 -49.67 22.30
C LEU A 210 18.16 -50.75 22.78
N ILE A 211 18.53 -52.02 22.57
CA ILE A 211 17.77 -53.16 23.11
C ILE A 211 17.72 -53.00 24.64
N ASP A 212 16.52 -53.05 25.21
CA ASP A 212 16.19 -52.87 26.65
C ASP A 212 16.25 -51.43 27.23
N ASP A 213 16.12 -50.38 26.40
CA ASP A 213 16.00 -49.00 26.88
C ASP A 213 14.61 -48.71 27.50
N PRO A 214 14.50 -48.35 28.81
CA PRO A 214 13.22 -48.01 29.45
C PRO A 214 12.56 -46.77 28.86
N LEU A 215 13.33 -45.92 28.15
CA LEU A 215 12.86 -44.71 27.47
C LEU A 215 12.54 -44.92 25.98
N ALA A 216 12.59 -46.14 25.46
CA ALA A 216 12.40 -46.44 24.05
C ALA A 216 11.12 -45.81 23.47
N ASN A 217 9.97 -45.98 24.14
CA ASN A 217 8.69 -45.44 23.67
C ASN A 217 8.68 -43.91 23.60
N LEU A 218 9.35 -43.22 24.54
CA LEU A 218 9.41 -41.77 24.59
C LEU A 218 10.34 -41.21 23.50
N LYS A 219 11.51 -41.85 23.32
CA LYS A 219 12.47 -41.52 22.26
C LYS A 219 11.89 -41.79 20.88
N GLU A 220 11.12 -42.87 20.71
CA GLU A 220 10.44 -43.19 19.46
C GLU A 220 9.30 -42.20 19.17
N HIS A 221 8.53 -41.79 20.18
CA HIS A 221 7.44 -40.84 20.00
C HIS A 221 7.92 -39.46 19.50
N TYR A 222 8.99 -38.93 20.09
CA TYR A 222 9.52 -37.60 19.74
C TYR A 222 10.57 -37.64 18.63
N PHE A 223 11.41 -38.67 18.58
CA PHE A 223 12.56 -38.73 17.69
C PHE A 223 12.60 -39.97 16.78
N GLY A 224 11.61 -40.86 16.80
CA GLY A 224 11.64 -42.12 16.04
C GLY A 224 11.61 -41.95 14.52
N SER A 225 11.02 -40.85 14.03
CA SER A 225 11.01 -40.50 12.61
C SER A 225 11.53 -39.08 12.38
N ILE A 226 11.93 -38.78 11.13
CA ILE A 226 12.37 -37.44 10.75
C ILE A 226 11.22 -36.44 10.94
N GLU A 227 9.99 -36.81 10.58
CA GLU A 227 8.80 -35.95 10.75
C GLU A 227 8.54 -35.62 12.22
N SER A 228 8.53 -36.64 13.09
CA SER A 228 8.37 -36.48 14.53
C SER A 228 9.48 -35.63 15.13
N SER A 229 10.73 -35.85 14.71
CA SER A 229 11.89 -35.07 15.16
C SER A 229 11.81 -33.61 14.70
N MET A 230 11.40 -33.37 13.45
CA MET A 230 11.21 -32.01 12.92
C MET A 230 10.10 -31.27 13.67
N LEU A 231 8.96 -31.93 13.92
CA LEU A 231 7.85 -31.35 14.68
C LEU A 231 8.26 -31.03 16.12
N THR A 232 9.00 -31.93 16.76
CA THR A 232 9.53 -31.74 18.12
C THR A 232 10.50 -30.57 18.19
N LEU A 233 11.42 -30.45 17.23
CA LEU A 233 12.36 -29.34 17.14
C LEU A 233 11.67 -28.01 16.82
N PHE A 234 10.69 -28.02 15.92
CA PHE A 234 9.86 -26.86 15.63
C PHE A 234 9.08 -26.41 16.87
N GLN A 235 8.53 -27.35 17.65
CA GLN A 235 7.86 -27.04 18.91
C GLN A 235 8.83 -26.44 19.93
N LEU A 236 10.01 -27.01 20.11
CA LEU A 236 11.05 -26.47 21.01
C LEU A 236 11.52 -25.08 20.59
N MET A 237 11.51 -24.80 19.29
CA MET A 237 11.86 -23.50 18.72
C MET A 237 10.77 -22.45 18.97
N ALA A 238 9.49 -22.81 18.82
CA ALA A 238 8.36 -21.91 19.04
C ALA A 238 8.05 -21.70 20.54
N TYR A 239 8.19 -22.76 21.34
CA TYR A 239 7.93 -22.78 22.77
C TYR A 239 8.96 -23.68 23.46
N PRO A 240 10.08 -23.11 23.97
CA PRO A 240 11.16 -23.88 24.57
C PRO A 240 10.75 -24.42 25.95
N ASN A 241 10.05 -25.56 25.95
CA ASN A 241 9.71 -26.31 27.15
C ASN A 241 10.48 -27.64 27.18
N MET A 242 11.44 -27.72 28.10
CA MET A 242 12.32 -28.87 28.26
C MET A 242 11.74 -29.95 29.20
N GLU A 243 10.73 -29.63 30.01
CA GLU A 243 10.18 -30.53 31.04
C GLU A 243 9.72 -31.88 30.45
N ARG A 244 9.13 -31.85 29.25
CA ARG A 244 8.66 -33.06 28.56
C ARG A 244 9.78 -33.99 28.08
N PHE A 245 11.00 -33.47 27.96
CA PHE A 245 12.17 -34.19 27.47
C PHE A 245 13.17 -34.52 28.57
N GLU A 246 12.86 -34.15 29.82
CA GLU A 246 13.71 -34.36 31.00
C GLU A 246 14.34 -35.74 31.06
N PRO A 247 13.57 -36.85 31.02
CA PRO A 247 14.16 -38.18 31.17
C PRO A 247 15.03 -38.60 29.97
N ILE A 248 14.99 -37.87 28.85
CA ILE A 248 15.81 -38.16 27.66
C ILE A 248 17.20 -37.51 27.76
N TYR A 249 17.29 -36.30 28.33
CA TYR A 249 18.55 -35.55 28.41
C TYR A 249 19.27 -35.65 29.76
N THR A 250 18.59 -36.06 30.84
CA THR A 250 19.21 -36.22 32.18
C THR A 250 20.40 -37.18 32.16
N ASP A 251 20.29 -38.25 31.38
CA ASP A 251 21.31 -39.30 31.33
C ASP A 251 22.39 -39.04 30.27
N ASN A 252 22.18 -38.04 29.39
CA ASN A 252 23.04 -37.75 28.25
C ASN A 252 23.46 -36.26 28.20
N PRO A 253 24.63 -35.90 28.76
CA PRO A 253 25.12 -34.52 28.76
C PRO A 253 25.27 -33.92 27.35
N SER A 254 25.66 -34.74 26.37
CA SER A 254 25.78 -34.33 24.97
C SER A 254 24.45 -33.87 24.38
N MET A 255 23.36 -34.57 24.73
CA MET A 255 22.01 -34.21 24.30
C MET A 255 21.53 -32.93 24.98
N THR A 256 21.84 -32.75 26.27
CA THR A 256 21.55 -31.50 26.99
C THR A 256 22.23 -30.31 26.31
N ILE A 257 23.53 -30.42 26.03
CA ILE A 257 24.29 -29.36 25.35
C ILE A 257 23.71 -29.07 23.96
N PHE A 258 23.38 -30.11 23.19
CA PHE A 258 22.77 -29.96 21.88
C PHE A 258 21.42 -29.22 21.95
N LEU A 259 20.52 -29.62 22.85
CA LEU A 259 19.20 -29.00 22.98
C LEU A 259 19.29 -27.54 23.47
N VAL A 260 20.19 -27.25 24.41
CA VAL A 260 20.42 -25.87 24.87
C VAL A 260 20.97 -25.01 23.73
N LEU A 261 21.97 -25.48 23.00
CA LEU A 261 22.50 -24.76 21.83
C LEU A 261 21.42 -24.58 20.75
N PHE A 262 20.61 -25.60 20.49
CA PHE A 262 19.51 -25.52 19.55
C PHE A 262 18.45 -24.49 19.99
N ILE A 263 18.12 -24.38 21.28
CA ILE A 263 17.19 -23.35 21.76
C ILE A 263 17.82 -21.96 21.63
N VAL A 264 19.08 -21.80 22.00
CA VAL A 264 19.78 -20.51 21.93
C VAL A 264 19.88 -20.02 20.48
N PHE A 265 20.35 -20.87 19.56
CA PHE A 265 20.56 -20.54 18.15
C PHE A 265 19.32 -20.72 17.27
N GLY A 266 18.37 -21.57 17.65
CA GLY A 266 17.16 -21.84 16.90
C GLY A 266 16.04 -20.91 17.31
N ALA A 267 15.59 -20.99 18.57
CA ALA A 267 14.44 -20.24 19.07
C ALA A 267 14.69 -18.73 19.03
N PHE A 268 15.79 -18.25 19.62
CA PHE A 268 16.03 -16.80 19.72
C PHE A 268 16.56 -16.20 18.42
N THR A 269 17.51 -16.85 17.75
CA THR A 269 18.12 -16.28 16.54
C THR A 269 17.14 -16.28 15.37
N VAL A 270 16.39 -17.35 15.12
CA VAL A 270 15.49 -17.37 13.95
C VAL A 270 14.30 -16.45 14.14
N VAL A 271 13.72 -16.36 15.33
CA VAL A 271 12.65 -15.37 15.60
C VAL A 271 13.18 -13.95 15.40
N SER A 272 14.43 -13.68 15.83
CA SER A 272 15.08 -12.38 15.63
C SER A 272 15.37 -12.07 14.16
N ILE A 273 15.88 -13.05 13.39
CA ILE A 273 16.16 -12.90 11.95
C ILE A 273 14.85 -12.73 11.18
N LEU A 274 13.83 -13.55 11.45
CA LEU A 274 12.54 -13.48 10.78
C LEU A 274 11.88 -12.11 11.04
N THR A 275 11.88 -11.64 12.30
CA THR A 275 11.39 -10.31 12.64
C THR A 275 12.21 -9.21 11.96
N GLY A 276 13.53 -9.35 11.90
CA GLY A 276 14.43 -8.41 11.22
C GLY A 276 14.14 -8.28 9.72
N VAL A 277 14.08 -9.41 9.00
CA VAL A 277 13.82 -9.43 7.55
C VAL A 277 12.41 -8.93 7.23
N ILE A 278 11.40 -9.34 8.00
CA ILE A 278 10.03 -8.83 7.82
C ILE A 278 9.99 -7.31 8.04
N THR A 279 10.69 -6.81 9.07
CA THR A 279 10.75 -5.38 9.38
C THR A 279 11.46 -4.60 8.26
N GLU A 280 12.58 -5.12 7.75
CA GLU A 280 13.33 -4.51 6.65
C GLU A 280 12.51 -4.47 5.36
N SER A 281 11.89 -5.58 4.97
CA SER A 281 11.02 -5.63 3.78
C SER A 281 9.80 -4.73 3.89
N MET A 282 9.21 -4.64 5.09
CA MET A 282 8.12 -3.70 5.34
C MET A 282 8.60 -2.24 5.23
N HIS A 283 9.79 -1.93 5.76
CA HIS A 283 10.37 -0.60 5.69
C HIS A 283 10.71 -0.20 4.25
N GLU A 284 11.39 -1.07 3.51
CA GLU A 284 11.76 -0.87 2.11
C GLU A 284 10.52 -0.64 1.25
N LYS A 285 9.48 -1.47 1.38
CA LYS A 285 8.23 -1.27 0.63
C LYS A 285 7.50 0.00 1.03
N SER A 286 7.52 0.37 2.32
CA SER A 286 6.95 1.65 2.76
C SER A 286 7.71 2.85 2.19
N SER A 287 9.05 2.76 2.12
CA SER A 287 9.93 3.78 1.59
C SER A 287 9.76 3.92 0.07
N HIS A 288 9.72 2.82 -0.67
CA HIS A 288 9.44 2.82 -2.11
C HIS A 288 8.06 3.38 -2.43
N ARG A 289 7.02 2.97 -1.69
CA ARG A 289 5.67 3.52 -1.88
C ARG A 289 5.62 5.02 -1.55
N GLN A 290 6.42 5.49 -0.60
CA GLN A 290 6.51 6.92 -0.30
C GLN A 290 7.29 7.68 -1.38
N GLU A 291 8.36 7.09 -1.91
CA GLU A 291 9.18 7.67 -2.97
C GLU A 291 8.43 7.72 -4.31
N GLU A 292 7.71 6.66 -4.66
CA GLU A 292 6.89 6.61 -5.88
C GLU A 292 5.81 7.70 -5.86
N LYS A 293 5.15 7.90 -4.71
CA LYS A 293 4.23 9.03 -4.50
C LYS A 293 4.93 10.39 -4.61
N ARG A 294 6.17 10.51 -4.11
CA ARG A 294 6.94 11.76 -4.24
C ARG A 294 7.26 12.04 -5.71
N ILE A 295 7.71 11.04 -6.46
CA ILE A 295 8.01 11.17 -7.89
C ILE A 295 6.75 11.53 -8.68
N GLU A 296 5.61 10.90 -8.38
CA GLU A 296 4.34 11.21 -9.04
C GLU A 296 3.89 12.65 -8.77
N LEU A 297 3.99 13.11 -7.52
CA LEU A 297 3.73 14.51 -7.15
C LEU A 297 4.70 15.48 -7.85
N GLU A 298 5.98 15.13 -7.94
CA GLU A 298 6.98 15.96 -8.64
C GLU A 298 6.74 16.01 -10.16
N LYS A 299 6.30 14.92 -10.78
CA LYS A 299 5.88 14.88 -12.19
C LYS A 299 4.65 15.74 -12.43
N GLY A 300 3.61 15.65 -11.60
CA GLY A 300 2.44 16.53 -11.70
C GLY A 300 2.82 18.01 -11.54
N ARG A 301 3.73 18.29 -10.60
CA ARG A 301 4.25 19.63 -10.36
C ARG A 301 5.05 20.20 -11.54
N SER A 302 5.89 19.39 -12.20
CA SER A 302 6.68 19.86 -13.35
C SER A 302 5.77 20.19 -14.54
N VAL A 303 4.72 19.39 -14.77
CA VAL A 303 3.69 19.67 -15.79
C VAL A 303 2.95 20.97 -15.46
N PHE A 304 2.53 21.15 -14.21
CA PHE A 304 1.89 22.39 -13.75
C PHE A 304 2.79 23.62 -13.98
N VAL A 305 4.05 23.57 -13.54
CA VAL A 305 5.02 24.67 -13.71
C VAL A 305 5.21 25.01 -15.17
N ARG A 306 5.31 24.00 -16.05
CA ARG A 306 5.48 24.24 -17.49
C ARG A 306 4.25 24.90 -18.11
N ARG A 307 3.03 24.47 -17.75
CA ARG A 307 1.78 25.09 -18.25
C ARG A 307 1.63 26.51 -17.71
N ALA A 308 1.85 26.72 -16.42
CA ALA A 308 1.81 28.03 -15.78
C ALA A 308 2.86 28.97 -16.41
N ARG A 309 4.09 28.50 -16.65
CA ARG A 309 5.14 29.30 -17.32
C ARG A 309 4.72 29.71 -18.72
N LYS A 310 4.20 28.79 -19.54
CA LYS A 310 3.72 29.12 -20.90
C LYS A 310 2.60 30.16 -20.87
N MET A 311 1.67 30.06 -19.92
CA MET A 311 0.58 31.02 -19.77
C MET A 311 1.06 32.41 -19.30
N LEU A 312 2.00 32.45 -18.35
CA LEU A 312 2.57 33.69 -17.85
C LEU A 312 3.43 34.39 -18.91
N GLN A 313 4.22 33.63 -19.67
CA GLN A 313 5.02 34.16 -20.78
C GLN A 313 4.16 34.67 -21.94
N ALA A 314 3.01 34.06 -22.21
CA ALA A 314 2.07 34.57 -23.22
C ALA A 314 1.49 35.95 -22.85
N MET A 315 1.54 36.32 -21.57
CA MET A 315 1.07 37.59 -21.03
C MET A 315 2.20 38.61 -20.80
N ASP A 316 3.43 38.28 -21.18
CA ASP A 316 4.58 39.19 -21.26
C ASP A 316 4.88 39.55 -22.73
N PRO A 317 4.19 40.56 -23.29
CA PRO A 317 4.46 41.01 -24.66
C PRO A 317 5.80 41.73 -24.81
N ALA A 318 6.44 42.15 -23.70
CA ALA A 318 7.73 42.84 -23.72
C ALA A 318 8.91 41.86 -23.73
N GLY A 319 8.71 40.64 -23.25
CA GLY A 319 9.75 39.62 -23.10
C GLY A 319 10.81 40.01 -22.08
N ASP A 320 10.49 40.90 -21.13
CA ASP A 320 11.41 41.36 -20.10
C ASP A 320 11.42 40.44 -18.87
N GLY A 321 10.53 39.44 -18.83
CA GLY A 321 10.42 38.48 -17.74
C GLY A 321 9.61 39.00 -16.55
N TYR A 322 8.97 40.17 -16.68
CA TYR A 322 8.15 40.78 -15.64
C TYR A 322 6.67 40.85 -16.04
N LEU A 323 5.81 40.71 -15.04
CA LEU A 323 4.37 40.87 -15.16
C LEU A 323 3.91 42.05 -14.31
N ASP A 324 3.14 42.95 -14.94
CA ASP A 324 2.40 43.98 -14.22
C ASP A 324 1.20 43.37 -13.48
N LYS A 325 0.84 43.94 -12.33
CA LYS A 325 -0.28 43.47 -11.48
C LYS A 325 -1.61 43.34 -12.24
N SER A 326 -1.89 44.23 -13.19
CA SER A 326 -3.08 44.19 -14.04
C SER A 326 -3.08 43.03 -15.04
N SER A 327 -1.92 42.68 -15.59
CA SER A 327 -1.75 41.55 -16.51
C SER A 327 -1.89 40.22 -15.77
N PHE A 328 -1.44 40.18 -14.51
CA PHE A 328 -1.67 39.05 -13.64
C PHE A 328 -3.16 38.88 -13.29
N ASP A 329 -3.87 39.94 -12.91
CA ASP A 329 -5.30 39.87 -12.58
C ASP A 329 -6.16 39.30 -13.72
N ALA A 330 -5.75 39.54 -14.96
CA ALA A 330 -6.38 38.97 -16.16
C ALA A 330 -6.14 37.44 -16.27
N CYS A 331 -4.95 36.95 -15.91
CA CYS A 331 -4.58 35.54 -15.97
C CYS A 331 -4.94 34.76 -14.68
N ALA A 332 -5.20 35.45 -13.57
CA ALA A 332 -5.47 34.84 -12.26
C ALA A 332 -6.62 33.82 -12.31
N THR A 333 -7.65 34.09 -13.11
CA THR A 333 -8.81 33.18 -13.25
C THR A 333 -8.42 31.88 -13.95
N ASP A 334 -7.56 31.96 -14.97
CA ASP A 334 -7.10 30.81 -15.74
C ASP A 334 -6.03 30.02 -14.99
N LEU A 335 -5.16 30.69 -14.22
CA LEU A 335 -4.26 30.07 -13.25
C LEU A 335 -5.02 29.27 -12.19
N LEU A 336 -6.11 29.83 -11.65
CA LEU A 336 -7.00 29.13 -10.72
C LEU A 336 -7.76 27.97 -11.39
N ALA A 337 -7.98 28.01 -12.70
CA ALA A 337 -8.53 26.89 -13.46
C ALA A 337 -7.50 25.78 -13.62
N LEU A 338 -6.27 26.10 -14.01
CA LEU A 338 -5.13 25.17 -14.07
C LEU A 338 -4.85 24.50 -12.72
N CYS A 339 -4.92 25.24 -11.61
CA CYS A 339 -4.79 24.66 -10.28
C CYS A 339 -5.90 23.64 -10.01
N ARG A 340 -7.15 23.97 -10.37
CA ARG A 340 -8.29 23.05 -10.20
C ARG A 340 -8.18 21.80 -11.07
N GLU A 341 -7.65 21.91 -12.30
CA GLU A 341 -7.38 20.76 -13.17
C GLU A 341 -6.36 19.78 -12.56
N GLN A 342 -5.44 20.26 -11.73
CA GLN A 342 -4.42 19.46 -11.04
C GLN A 342 -4.82 19.11 -9.60
N TYR A 343 -6.10 19.24 -9.24
CA TYR A 343 -6.63 18.98 -7.88
C TYR A 343 -6.02 19.87 -6.78
N ILE A 344 -5.49 21.04 -7.14
CA ILE A 344 -4.90 22.02 -6.22
C ILE A 344 -5.97 23.06 -5.87
N GLU A 345 -6.48 23.00 -4.64
CA GLU A 345 -7.45 23.97 -4.13
C GLU A 345 -6.76 25.22 -3.57
N ILE A 346 -6.55 26.22 -4.44
CA ILE A 346 -6.12 27.56 -4.02
C ILE A 346 -7.32 28.51 -4.06
N ARG A 347 -7.56 29.23 -2.96
CA ARG A 347 -8.54 30.32 -2.95
C ARG A 347 -7.91 31.57 -3.54
N ARG A 348 -8.71 32.38 -4.23
CA ARG A 348 -8.24 33.65 -4.81
C ARG A 348 -7.55 34.55 -3.78
N ARG A 349 -8.07 34.61 -2.55
CA ARG A 349 -7.44 35.36 -1.45
C ARG A 349 -6.02 34.91 -1.12
N ASP A 350 -5.75 33.62 -1.21
CA ASP A 350 -4.42 33.05 -0.90
C ASP A 350 -3.43 33.37 -2.04
N LEU A 351 -3.92 33.38 -3.29
CA LEU A 351 -3.17 33.83 -4.46
C LEU A 351 -2.85 35.34 -4.39
N ASP A 352 -3.84 36.17 -4.02
CA ASP A 352 -3.66 37.61 -3.84
C ASP A 352 -2.66 37.92 -2.72
N ALA A 353 -2.75 37.20 -1.61
CA ALA A 353 -1.80 37.31 -0.50
C ALA A 353 -0.38 36.91 -0.93
N MET A 354 -0.23 35.91 -1.80
CA MET A 354 1.07 35.52 -2.35
C MET A 354 1.66 36.60 -3.25
N LEU A 355 0.86 37.26 -4.08
CA LEU A 355 1.33 38.38 -4.90
C LEU A 355 1.86 39.52 -4.06
N ASP A 356 1.13 39.89 -3.00
CA ASP A 356 1.56 40.92 -2.07
C ASP A 356 2.81 40.50 -1.25
N LEU A 357 3.08 39.18 -1.16
CA LEU A 357 4.31 38.65 -0.57
C LEU A 357 5.50 38.71 -1.53
N VAL A 358 5.27 38.45 -2.83
CA VAL A 358 6.30 38.48 -3.88
C VAL A 358 6.66 39.92 -4.27
N ASP A 359 5.68 40.83 -4.38
CA ASP A 359 5.93 42.27 -4.62
C ASP A 359 6.41 43.00 -3.35
N TYR A 360 7.54 42.56 -2.79
CA TYR A 360 8.09 43.14 -1.56
C TYR A 360 8.53 44.60 -1.74
N GLN A 361 8.91 44.97 -2.97
CA GLN A 361 9.41 46.30 -3.31
C GLN A 361 8.29 47.31 -3.59
N SER A 362 7.03 46.84 -3.68
CA SER A 362 5.87 47.66 -4.08
C SER A 362 6.10 48.36 -5.42
N THR A 363 6.81 47.69 -6.32
CA THR A 363 7.12 48.19 -7.67
C THR A 363 5.95 47.99 -8.62
N GLY A 364 4.99 47.13 -8.27
CA GLY A 364 3.87 46.76 -9.12
C GLY A 364 4.25 45.82 -10.27
N ARG A 365 5.52 45.37 -10.30
CA ARG A 365 6.09 44.44 -11.28
C ARG A 365 6.62 43.21 -10.57
N ILE A 366 6.21 42.03 -11.07
CA ILE A 366 6.52 40.74 -10.48
C ILE A 366 7.30 39.91 -11.49
N GLU A 367 8.44 39.35 -11.08
CA GLU A 367 9.22 38.45 -11.93
C GLU A 367 8.48 37.11 -12.12
N ILE A 368 8.40 36.63 -13.36
CA ILE A 368 7.69 35.38 -13.70
C ILE A 368 8.25 34.18 -12.93
N GLU A 369 9.57 34.07 -12.79
CA GLU A 369 10.21 32.97 -12.06
C GLU A 369 9.96 33.05 -10.54
N GLU A 370 9.85 34.25 -9.97
CA GLU A 370 9.53 34.44 -8.54
C GLU A 370 8.06 34.09 -8.26
N LEU A 371 7.16 34.43 -9.19
CA LEU A 371 5.75 34.05 -9.16
C LEU A 371 5.56 32.53 -9.30
N LEU A 372 6.26 31.89 -10.25
CA LEU A 372 6.24 30.43 -10.43
C LEU A 372 6.76 29.70 -9.20
N TYR A 373 7.86 30.19 -8.61
CA TYR A 373 8.37 29.66 -7.35
C TYR A 373 7.33 29.80 -6.23
N GLY A 374 6.67 30.95 -6.15
CA GLY A 374 5.60 31.20 -5.17
C GLY A 374 4.44 30.22 -5.31
N LEU A 375 3.99 29.99 -6.54
CA LEU A 375 2.93 29.03 -6.87
C LEU A 375 3.33 27.61 -6.48
N VAL A 376 4.54 27.16 -6.82
CA VAL A 376 5.09 25.85 -6.44
C VAL A 376 5.16 25.67 -4.94
N GLN A 377 5.47 26.73 -4.19
CA GLN A 377 5.48 26.69 -2.75
C GLN A 377 4.07 26.51 -2.20
N LEU A 378 3.09 27.29 -2.69
CA LEU A 378 1.67 27.21 -2.30
C LEU A 378 1.07 25.82 -2.55
N THR A 379 1.54 25.11 -3.57
CA THR A 379 1.06 23.76 -3.91
C THR A 379 1.77 22.64 -3.14
N ALA A 380 2.82 22.93 -2.39
CA ALA A 380 3.49 21.94 -1.55
C ALA A 380 2.68 21.67 -0.27
N ASP A 381 2.40 20.40 0.03
CA ASP A 381 1.68 19.91 1.23
C ASP A 381 2.32 20.28 2.60
N VAL A 382 3.37 21.09 2.62
CA VAL A 382 4.05 21.57 3.82
C VAL A 382 3.67 23.02 4.06
N ARG A 383 2.62 23.28 4.87
CA ARG A 383 2.12 24.62 5.32
C ARG A 383 2.95 25.80 4.76
N PRO A 384 2.73 26.15 3.47
CA PRO A 384 3.69 26.94 2.68
C PRO A 384 3.92 28.34 3.21
N MET A 385 2.86 28.89 3.82
CA MET A 385 2.84 30.23 4.37
C MET A 385 3.93 30.47 5.40
N SER A 386 4.16 29.52 6.31
CA SER A 386 5.16 29.70 7.39
C SER A 386 6.58 29.80 6.86
N ILE A 387 6.92 29.02 5.82
CA ILE A 387 8.24 29.04 5.17
C ILE A 387 8.38 30.29 4.29
N MET A 388 7.32 30.69 3.59
CA MET A 388 7.30 31.90 2.78
C MET A 388 7.46 33.16 3.65
N GLU A 389 6.73 33.23 4.76
CA GLU A 389 6.83 34.32 5.74
C GLU A 389 8.23 34.38 6.36
N LEU A 390 8.82 33.23 6.70
CA LEU A 390 10.17 33.17 7.23
C LEU A 390 11.21 33.64 6.19
N ARG A 391 11.10 33.17 4.94
CA ARG A 391 11.96 33.62 3.83
C ARG A 391 11.81 35.13 3.63
N ARG A 392 10.59 35.66 3.68
CA ARG A 392 10.31 37.11 3.57
C ARG A 392 11.00 37.90 4.68
N ILE A 393 10.89 37.45 5.93
CA ILE A 393 11.55 38.11 7.06
C ILE A 393 13.07 38.16 6.84
N VAL A 394 13.66 37.05 6.38
CA VAL A 394 15.10 36.97 6.11
C VAL A 394 15.52 37.87 4.95
N VAL A 395 14.82 37.82 3.81
CA VAL A 395 15.13 38.63 2.63
C VAL A 395 14.96 40.12 2.92
N LYS A 396 13.85 40.51 3.56
CA LYS A 396 13.61 41.90 3.97
C LYS A 396 14.67 42.40 4.96
N GLY A 397 15.10 41.53 5.88
CA GLY A 397 16.22 41.80 6.79
C GLY A 397 17.52 42.07 6.03
N LEU A 398 17.88 41.20 5.09
CA LEU A 398 19.10 41.30 4.28
C LEU A 398 19.14 42.56 3.39
N TYR A 399 18.03 42.88 2.71
CA TYR A 399 17.95 44.11 1.92
C TYR A 399 18.00 45.37 2.81
N GLY A 400 17.36 45.33 3.97
CA GLY A 400 17.43 46.40 4.96
C GLY A 400 18.86 46.66 5.44
N THR A 401 19.60 45.60 5.76
CA THR A 401 21.01 45.71 6.19
C THR A 401 21.90 46.18 5.06
N ASN A 402 21.74 45.67 3.82
CA ASN A 402 22.53 46.14 2.68
C ASN A 402 22.34 47.63 2.41
N ARG A 403 21.11 48.13 2.54
CA ARG A 403 20.81 49.56 2.34
C ARG A 403 21.44 50.42 3.43
N GLN A 404 21.47 49.93 4.67
CA GLN A 404 22.15 50.61 5.78
C GLN A 404 23.66 50.63 5.58
N ILE A 405 24.26 49.52 5.15
CA ILE A 405 25.70 49.42 4.82
C ILE A 405 26.06 50.43 3.72
N ALA A 406 25.32 50.43 2.60
CA ALA A 406 25.56 51.39 1.52
C ALA A 406 25.43 52.86 1.99
N SER A 407 24.49 53.15 2.90
CA SER A 407 24.35 54.49 3.48
C SER A 407 25.50 54.88 4.42
N LEU A 408 26.09 53.91 5.11
CA LEU A 408 27.25 54.11 5.98
C LEU A 408 28.50 54.32 5.14
N GLU A 409 28.71 53.52 4.10
CA GLU A 409 29.82 53.68 3.15
C GLU A 409 29.79 55.04 2.46
N ALA A 410 28.60 55.52 2.07
CA ALA A 410 28.44 56.86 1.51
C ALA A 410 28.77 57.97 2.53
N ARG A 411 28.44 57.76 3.81
CA ARG A 411 28.76 58.72 4.89
C ARG A 411 30.23 58.72 5.24
N THR A 412 30.89 57.56 5.26
CA THR A 412 32.33 57.45 5.50
C THR A 412 33.12 58.09 4.36
N ALA A 413 32.73 57.84 3.11
CA ALA A 413 33.35 58.49 1.96
C ALA A 413 33.24 60.03 2.01
N LEU A 414 32.10 60.55 2.48
CA LEU A 414 31.88 61.99 2.64
C LEU A 414 32.65 62.59 3.82
N MET A 415 32.88 61.80 4.88
CA MET A 415 33.77 62.16 5.99
C MET A 415 35.23 62.20 5.56
N ASP A 416 35.69 61.20 4.80
CA ASP A 416 37.05 61.15 4.26
C ASP A 416 37.33 62.35 3.35
N GLN A 417 36.36 62.72 2.50
CA GLN A 417 36.47 63.90 1.65
C GLN A 417 36.58 65.19 2.48
N ARG A 418 35.80 65.34 3.56
CA ARG A 418 35.90 66.49 4.47
C ARG A 418 37.21 66.53 5.25
N ILE A 419 37.77 65.39 5.62
CA ILE A 419 39.07 65.31 6.29
C ILE A 419 40.18 65.74 5.31
N CYS A 420 40.12 65.29 4.05
CA CYS A 420 41.04 65.73 3.00
C CYS A 420 40.93 67.24 2.68
N GLU A 421 39.79 67.89 2.90
CA GLU A 421 39.64 69.34 2.72
C GLU A 421 40.17 70.15 3.92
N LEU A 422 40.31 69.52 5.11
CA LEU A 422 40.77 70.16 6.35
C LEU A 422 42.28 70.01 6.60
N LEU A 423 42.91 69.01 5.97
CA LEU A 423 44.36 68.79 5.94
C LEU A 423 44.98 69.50 4.74
#